data_AF-A0A9E0GFU2-F1
#
_entry.id   AF-A0A9E0GFU2-F1
#
_cell.length_a   1.000
_cell.length_b   1.000
_cell.length_c   1.000
_cell.angle_alpha   90.00
_cell.angle_beta   90.00
_cell.angle_gamma   90.00
#
_symmetry.space_group_name_H-M   'P 1'
#
loop_
_entity.id
_entity.type
_entity.pdbx_description
1 polymer ?
#
loop_
_entity_poly.entity_id
_entity_poly.type
_entity_poly.pdbx_seq_one_letter_code
_entity_poly.pdbx_strand_id
1 'polypeptide(L)'
;ASFEKLIIDAEMLQMMASYLQPIEVDDASLGLEAIGAVGPGGHFFGSPHTLERYEHAFYSPLVSDWRNFETWAESGSPDTTERAHRIWRRLLDESVSPTLDAAIDDELVEFVAHRKEVLSR
;
A
#
# COMPACT_ATOMS: atom_id res chain seq x y z
N ALA A 1 11.19 11.21 14.90
CA ALA A 1 10.31 10.49 13.96
C ALA A 1 10.97 9.16 13.60
N SER A 2 10.21 8.08 13.39
CA SER A 2 10.72 6.79 12.89
C SER A 2 10.18 6.57 11.48
N PHE A 3 11.07 6.22 10.55
CA PHE A 3 10.70 5.94 9.16
C PHE A 3 9.97 4.60 9.05
N GLU A 4 10.37 3.61 9.83
CA GLU A 4 9.70 2.32 9.92
C GLU A 4 8.25 2.50 10.38
N LYS A 5 8.03 3.29 11.44
CA LYS A 5 6.69 3.59 11.94
C LYS A 5 5.84 4.35 10.91
N LEU A 6 6.44 5.24 10.11
CA LEU A 6 5.73 5.92 9.03
C LEU A 6 5.17 4.95 7.99
N ILE A 7 5.96 3.94 7.58
CA ILE A 7 5.51 2.90 6.65
C ILE A 7 4.39 2.04 7.25
N ILE A 8 4.54 1.67 8.52
CA ILE A 8 3.51 0.91 9.24
C ILE A 8 2.21 1.73 9.32
N ASP A 9 2.28 3.02 9.65
CA ASP A 9 1.11 3.89 9.71
C ASP A 9 0.47 4.09 8.33
N ALA A 10 1.28 4.17 7.27
CA ALA A 10 0.78 4.22 5.91
C ALA A 10 -0.02 2.96 5.54
N GLU A 11 0.43 1.76 5.92
CA GLU A 11 -0.36 0.52 5.76
C GLU A 11 -1.67 0.58 6.55
N MET A 12 -1.62 1.00 7.82
CA MET A 12 -2.83 1.09 8.65
C MET A 12 -3.87 2.03 8.03
N LEU A 13 -3.44 3.17 7.48
CA LEU A 13 -4.33 4.10 6.78
C LEU A 13 -4.89 3.49 5.48
N GLN A 14 -4.10 2.76 4.71
CA GLN A 14 -4.57 2.06 3.51
C GLN A 14 -5.61 0.97 3.84
N MET A 15 -5.38 0.22 4.93
CA MET A 15 -6.35 -0.76 5.43
C MET A 15 -7.65 -0.09 5.86
N MET A 16 -7.58 1.03 6.60
CA MET A 16 -8.75 1.80 6.98
C MET A 16 -9.50 2.34 5.75
N ALA A 17 -8.78 2.85 4.75
CA ALA A 17 -9.38 3.33 3.51
C ALA A 17 -10.09 2.22 2.72
N SER A 18 -9.51 1.01 2.67
CA SER A 18 -10.13 -0.17 2.06
C SER A 18 -11.35 -0.64 2.83
N TYR A 19 -11.27 -0.69 4.17
CA TYR A 19 -12.38 -1.10 5.02
C TYR A 19 -13.58 -0.14 4.94
N LEU A 20 -13.31 1.15 4.75
CA LEU A 20 -14.36 2.18 4.64
C LEU A 20 -14.97 2.28 3.23
N GLN A 21 -14.52 1.48 2.26
CA GLN A 21 -15.20 1.41 0.97
C GLN A 21 -16.63 0.88 1.14
N PRO A 22 -17.62 1.42 0.39
CA PRO A 22 -18.96 0.87 0.39
C PRO A 22 -18.97 -0.60 -0.01
N ILE A 23 -19.87 -1.38 0.58
CA ILE A 23 -20.11 -2.76 0.15
C ILE A 23 -20.84 -2.71 -1.19
N GLU A 24 -20.22 -3.26 -2.24
CA GLU A 24 -20.87 -3.47 -3.53
C GLU A 24 -21.88 -4.62 -3.43
N VAL A 25 -23.11 -4.39 -3.89
CA VAL A 25 -24.19 -5.38 -3.87
C VAL A 25 -24.75 -5.53 -5.28
N ASP A 26 -24.28 -6.55 -5.99
CA ASP A 26 -24.74 -6.95 -7.31
C ASP A 26 -24.62 -8.47 -7.50
N ASP A 27 -25.03 -8.99 -8.67
CA ASP A 27 -25.02 -10.44 -8.94
C ASP A 27 -23.62 -11.05 -8.80
N ALA A 28 -22.58 -10.29 -9.16
CA ALA A 28 -21.20 -10.73 -9.05
C ALA A 28 -20.73 -10.76 -7.59
N SER A 29 -21.00 -9.72 -6.80
CA SER A 29 -20.60 -9.67 -5.39
C SER A 29 -21.38 -10.65 -4.52
N LEU A 30 -22.61 -11.02 -4.92
CA LEU A 30 -23.39 -12.09 -4.30
C LEU A 30 -22.86 -13.49 -4.61
N GLY A 31 -22.23 -13.70 -5.77
CA GLY A 31 -21.53 -14.95 -6.11
C GLY A 31 -22.40 -16.19 -6.26
N LEU A 32 -23.72 -16.03 -6.44
CA LEU A 32 -24.68 -17.15 -6.45
C LEU A 32 -24.44 -18.16 -7.58
N GLU A 33 -24.06 -17.67 -8.77
CA GLU A 33 -23.70 -18.53 -9.91
C GLU A 33 -22.48 -19.40 -9.59
N ALA A 34 -21.43 -18.80 -9.00
CA ALA A 34 -20.23 -19.53 -8.61
C ALA A 34 -20.54 -20.59 -7.55
N ILE A 35 -21.37 -20.27 -6.55
CA ILE A 35 -21.81 -21.21 -5.51
C ILE A 35 -22.55 -22.40 -6.14
N GLY A 36 -23.48 -22.14 -7.07
CA GLY A 36 -24.22 -23.18 -7.78
C GLY A 36 -23.33 -24.05 -8.66
N ALA A 37 -22.35 -23.46 -9.34
CA ALA A 37 -21.44 -24.15 -10.24
C ALA A 37 -20.41 -25.05 -9.52
N VAL A 38 -19.87 -24.58 -8.39
CA VAL A 38 -18.89 -25.35 -7.59
C VAL A 38 -19.57 -26.51 -6.84
N GLY A 39 -20.75 -26.25 -6.27
CA GLY A 39 -21.53 -27.24 -5.53
C GLY A 39 -20.88 -27.73 -4.22
N PRO A 40 -21.55 -28.64 -3.49
CA PRO A 40 -21.09 -29.13 -2.20
C PRO A 40 -19.75 -29.88 -2.28
N GLY A 41 -18.82 -29.57 -1.38
CA GLY A 41 -17.52 -30.23 -1.29
C GLY A 41 -16.47 -29.77 -2.33
N GLY A 42 -16.82 -28.82 -3.20
CA GLY A 42 -15.89 -28.21 -4.14
C GLY A 42 -15.04 -27.08 -3.53
N HIS A 43 -14.20 -26.45 -4.36
CA HIS A 43 -13.40 -25.27 -4.00
C HIS A 43 -13.50 -24.18 -5.07
N PHE A 44 -13.28 -22.92 -4.68
CA PHE A 44 -13.48 -21.76 -5.56
C PHE A 44 -12.19 -21.29 -6.27
N PHE A 45 -11.01 -21.77 -5.87
CA PHE A 45 -9.72 -21.27 -6.39
C PHE A 45 -9.59 -21.27 -7.92
N GLY A 46 -10.17 -22.25 -8.61
CA GLY A 46 -10.15 -22.34 -10.07
C GLY A 46 -11.46 -21.88 -10.75
N SER A 47 -12.40 -21.32 -9.98
CA SER A 47 -13.67 -20.86 -10.55
C SER A 47 -13.45 -19.62 -11.42
N PRO A 48 -14.19 -19.47 -12.54
CA PRO A 48 -14.10 -18.26 -13.36
C PRO A 48 -14.30 -16.97 -12.54
N HIS A 49 -15.22 -17.00 -11.58
CA HIS A 49 -15.52 -15.87 -10.70
C HIS A 49 -14.31 -15.43 -9.88
N THR A 50 -13.55 -16.37 -9.32
CA THR A 50 -12.32 -16.08 -8.57
C THR A 50 -11.20 -15.61 -9.49
N LEU A 51 -10.98 -16.29 -10.62
CA LEU A 51 -9.91 -15.94 -11.56
C LEU A 51 -10.07 -14.54 -12.17
N GLU A 52 -11.30 -14.08 -12.37
CA GLU A 52 -11.60 -12.72 -12.85
C GLU A 52 -11.31 -11.63 -11.80
N ARG A 53 -11.38 -11.96 -10.50
CA ARG A 53 -11.45 -10.96 -9.42
C ARG A 53 -10.28 -10.97 -8.44
N TYR A 54 -9.56 -12.08 -8.31
CA TYR A 54 -8.60 -12.28 -7.20
C TYR A 54 -7.52 -11.19 -7.10
N GLU A 55 -7.14 -10.56 -8.22
CA GLU A 55 -6.11 -9.50 -8.26
C GLU A 55 -6.56 -8.19 -7.61
N HIS A 56 -7.87 -7.96 -7.53
CA HIS A 56 -8.43 -6.66 -7.12
C HIS A 56 -9.49 -6.77 -6.01
N ALA A 57 -10.02 -7.96 -5.74
CA ALA A 57 -11.06 -8.17 -4.73
C ALA A 57 -10.56 -8.05 -3.28
N PHE A 58 -9.25 -8.13 -3.05
CA PHE A 58 -8.67 -8.12 -1.71
C PHE A 58 -7.61 -7.04 -1.57
N TYR A 59 -7.51 -6.50 -0.36
CA TYR A 59 -6.42 -5.60 0.00
C TYR A 59 -5.07 -6.32 -0.07
N SER A 60 -4.12 -5.72 -0.79
CA SER A 60 -2.74 -6.20 -0.84
C SER A 60 -1.89 -5.45 0.19
N PRO A 61 -1.30 -6.14 1.18
CA PRO A 61 -0.54 -5.48 2.24
C PRO A 61 0.78 -4.89 1.73
N LEU A 62 1.14 -3.75 2.30
CA LEU A 62 2.42 -3.07 2.09
C LEU A 62 3.54 -3.68 2.95
N VAL A 63 3.26 -3.96 4.23
CA VAL A 63 4.23 -4.41 5.24
C VAL A 63 3.78 -5.60 6.10
N SER A 64 2.52 -6.04 6.02
CA SER A 64 2.06 -7.27 6.68
C SER A 64 2.53 -8.54 5.97
N ASP A 65 2.91 -9.58 6.72
CA ASP A 65 3.43 -10.86 6.20
C ASP A 65 2.42 -11.97 6.49
N TRP A 66 1.81 -12.53 5.45
CA TRP A 66 0.77 -13.56 5.56
C TRP A 66 1.25 -14.94 5.10
N ARG A 67 2.55 -15.11 4.95
CA ARG A 67 3.13 -16.44 4.68
C ARG A 67 2.89 -17.35 5.87
N ASN A 68 2.77 -18.65 5.60
CA ASN A 68 2.76 -19.64 6.68
C ASN A 68 4.08 -19.59 7.48
N PHE A 69 4.04 -20.18 8.67
CA PHE A 69 5.15 -20.15 9.61
C PHE A 69 6.43 -20.71 9.00
N GLU A 70 6.35 -21.84 8.30
CA GLU A 70 7.49 -22.53 7.70
C GLU A 70 8.19 -21.62 6.68
N THR A 71 7.43 -21.02 5.77
CA THR A 71 7.95 -20.13 4.73
C THR A 71 8.53 -18.83 5.33
N TRP A 72 7.87 -18.28 6.35
CA TRP A 72 8.37 -17.11 7.08
C TRP A 72 9.70 -17.42 7.78
N ALA A 73 9.79 -18.58 8.44
CA ALA A 73 10.98 -19.02 9.15
C ALA A 73 12.16 -19.30 8.20
N GLU A 74 11.91 -20.01 7.09
CA GLU A 74 12.90 -20.26 6.04
C GLU A 74 13.41 -18.98 5.38
N SER A 75 12.59 -17.92 5.39
CA SER A 75 12.96 -16.59 4.88
C SER A 75 13.75 -15.73 5.89
N GLY A 76 14.19 -16.32 7.01
CA GLY A 76 14.96 -15.62 8.04
C GLY A 76 14.12 -14.97 9.13
N SER A 77 12.83 -15.31 9.24
CA SER A 77 11.93 -14.82 10.29
C SER A 77 11.85 -13.30 10.42
N PRO A 78 11.71 -12.54 9.30
CA PRO A 78 11.79 -11.10 9.36
C PRO A 78 10.66 -10.51 10.19
N ASP A 79 10.96 -9.50 11.01
CA ASP A 79 9.95 -8.77 11.74
C ASP A 79 9.37 -7.59 10.94
N THR A 80 8.26 -7.00 11.42
CA THR A 80 7.61 -5.88 10.74
C THR A 80 8.51 -4.66 10.59
N THR A 81 9.39 -4.41 11.57
CA THR A 81 10.31 -3.25 11.57
C THR A 81 11.36 -3.41 10.48
N GLU A 82 11.95 -4.60 10.34
CA GLU A 82 12.92 -4.93 9.28
C GLU A 82 12.30 -4.85 7.89
N ARG A 83 11.04 -5.27 7.75
CA ARG A 83 10.30 -5.14 6.49
C ARG A 83 10.02 -3.67 6.16
N ALA A 84 9.52 -2.91 7.13
CA ALA A 84 9.30 -1.47 6.98
C ALA A 84 10.59 -0.72 6.61
N HIS A 85 11.73 -1.13 7.20
CA HIS A 85 13.04 -0.57 6.92
C HIS A 85 13.42 -0.70 5.44
N ARG A 86 13.27 -1.90 4.89
CA ARG A 86 13.55 -2.16 3.47
C ARG A 86 12.66 -1.34 2.54
N ILE A 87 11.39 -1.16 2.90
CA ILE A 87 10.42 -0.42 2.10
C ILE A 87 10.81 1.07 2.05
N TRP A 88 11.03 1.74 3.18
CA TRP A 88 11.33 3.18 3.14
C TRP A 88 12.66 3.47 2.45
N ARG A 89 13.67 2.60 2.62
CA ARG A 89 14.96 2.72 1.91
C ARG A 89 14.76 2.66 0.41
N ARG A 90 14.01 1.66 -0.07
CA ARG A 90 13.67 1.51 -1.48
C ARG A 90 12.92 2.75 -2.00
N LEU A 91 11.94 3.25 -1.26
CA LEU A 91 11.16 4.43 -1.68
C LEU A 91 12.02 5.68 -1.83
N LEU A 92 13.04 5.87 -0.99
CA LEU A 92 13.99 6.98 -1.15
C LEU A 92 14.89 6.78 -2.37
N ASP A 93 15.41 5.57 -2.57
CA ASP A 93 16.28 5.24 -3.70
C ASP A 93 15.54 5.38 -5.05
N GLU A 94 14.24 5.07 -5.08
CA GLU A 94 13.38 5.18 -6.26
C GLU A 94 12.67 6.55 -6.38
N SER A 95 12.81 7.44 -5.39
CA SER A 95 12.09 8.71 -5.39
C SER A 95 12.53 9.64 -6.51
N VAL A 96 11.57 10.17 -7.26
CA VAL A 96 11.78 11.21 -8.27
C VAL A 96 10.98 12.43 -7.84
N SER A 97 11.66 13.57 -7.70
CA SER A 97 11.00 14.82 -7.39
C SER A 97 9.99 15.17 -8.49
N PRO A 98 8.76 15.60 -8.13
CA PRO A 98 7.82 16.11 -9.12
C PRO A 98 8.44 17.33 -9.82
N THR A 99 8.11 17.51 -11.09
CA THR A 99 8.60 18.66 -11.86
C THR A 99 7.98 19.95 -11.32
N LEU A 100 8.83 20.95 -11.10
CA LEU A 100 8.45 22.31 -10.74
C LEU A 100 8.93 23.26 -11.84
N ASP A 101 8.12 24.25 -12.19
CA ASP A 101 8.52 25.28 -13.14
C ASP A 101 9.74 26.05 -12.60
N ALA A 102 10.76 26.22 -13.43
CA ALA A 102 12.03 26.80 -13.01
C ALA A 102 11.88 28.26 -12.54
N ALA A 103 11.00 29.05 -13.17
CA ALA A 103 10.79 30.43 -12.75
C ALA A 103 10.11 30.50 -11.38
N ILE A 104 9.21 29.56 -11.08
CA ILE A 104 8.59 29.43 -9.76
C ILE A 104 9.61 28.99 -8.71
N ASP A 105 10.48 28.01 -9.03
CA ASP A 105 11.54 27.57 -8.12
C ASP A 105 12.51 28.70 -7.78
N ASP A 106 12.93 29.47 -8.78
CA ASP A 106 13.81 30.63 -8.62
C ASP A 106 13.16 31.70 -7.72
N GLU A 107 11.88 32.02 -7.93
CA GLU A 107 11.13 32.98 -7.10
C GLU A 107 11.00 32.51 -5.65
N LEU A 108 10.74 31.21 -5.43
CA LEU A 108 10.67 30.62 -4.08
C LEU A 108 12.02 30.71 -3.36
N VAL A 109 13.13 30.43 -4.07
CA VAL A 109 14.47 30.52 -3.52
C VAL A 109 14.82 31.96 -3.15
N GLU A 110 14.52 32.94 -4.03
CA GLU A 110 14.76 34.36 -3.78
C GLU A 110 13.96 34.86 -2.57
N PHE A 111 12.67 34.52 -2.49
CA PHE A 111 11.83 34.88 -1.36
C PHE A 111 12.38 34.35 -0.03
N VAL A 112 12.77 33.06 0.01
CA VAL A 112 13.34 32.43 1.22
C VAL A 112 14.65 33.11 1.62
N ALA A 113 15.52 33.45 0.67
CA ALA A 113 16.77 34.16 0.94
C ALA A 113 16.50 35.55 1.56
N HIS A 114 15.64 36.35 0.92
CA HIS A 114 15.27 37.67 1.41
C HIS A 114 14.66 37.62 2.83
N ARG A 115 13.77 36.66 3.11
CA ARG A 115 13.16 36.49 4.45
C ARG A 115 14.18 36.14 5.53
N LYS A 116 15.20 35.34 5.21
CA LYS A 116 16.27 35.00 6.16
C LYS A 116 17.11 36.23 6.51
N GLU A 117 17.39 37.12 5.56
CA GLU A 117 18.15 38.35 5.81
C GLU A 117 17.36 39.33 6.70
N VAL A 118 16.07 39.51 6.42
CA VAL A 118 15.20 40.40 7.20
C VAL A 118 15.04 39.91 8.65
N LEU A 119 14.95 38.59 8.86
CA LEU A 119 14.75 37.99 10.20
C LEU A 119 16.04 37.82 11.02
N SER A 120 17.21 37.91 10.37
CA SER A 120 18.52 37.81 11.05
C SER A 120 19.10 39.16 11.46
N ARG A 121 18.43 40.27 11.10
CA ARG A 121 18.67 41.63 11.62
C ARG A 121 17.78 41.91 12.83
#